data_AF-A0A6G4V0W3-F1
#
_entry.id   AF-A0A6G4V0W3-F1
#
_cell.length_a   1.000
_cell.length_b   1.000
_cell.length_c   1.000
_cell.angle_alpha   90.00
_cell.angle_beta   90.00
_cell.angle_gamma   90.00
#
_symmetry.space_group_name_H-M   'P 1'
#
loop_
_entity.id
_entity.type
_entity.pdbx_description
1 polymer ?
#
loop_
_entity_poly.entity_id
_entity_poly.type
_entity_poly.pdbx_seq_one_letter_code
_entity_poly.pdbx_strand_id
1 'polypeptide(L)'
;MSPKTRLFTRIGTRPVIVTGALAAAVGVYYLSRIPADGSYPADLLPGLLVMSLGLGAVFVGVTTAANADVPPDKAGLAAGLLNTSAQLGAALGLAVFSAIATARTDHLLGGGSGQTAALTAGYQRALLACAAFLLAAAVIALRATHTRATPPGTTPPEPAQEPGDEHTARQPAG
;
A
#
# COMPACT_ATOMS: atom_id res chain seq x y z
N MET A 1 37.04 0.81 -14.62
CA MET A 1 35.84 1.67 -14.44
C MET A 1 34.61 0.80 -14.65
N SER A 2 34.08 0.22 -13.58
CA SER A 2 33.18 -0.95 -13.65
C SER A 2 31.71 -0.55 -13.81
N PRO A 3 30.95 -1.13 -14.77
CA PRO A 3 29.56 -0.77 -15.07
C PRO A 3 28.51 -1.10 -13.98
N LYS A 4 28.94 -1.40 -12.75
CA LYS A 4 28.06 -1.79 -11.63
C LYS A 4 27.61 -0.61 -10.75
N THR A 5 28.26 0.56 -10.86
CA THR A 5 27.98 1.70 -9.97
C THR A 5 26.73 2.51 -10.37
N ARG A 6 26.12 2.23 -11.53
CA ARG A 6 24.88 2.91 -11.95
C ARG A 6 23.58 2.22 -11.51
N LEU A 7 23.67 1.09 -10.82
CA LEU A 7 22.49 0.33 -10.39
C LEU A 7 21.92 0.81 -9.04
N PHE A 8 22.72 1.53 -8.24
CA PHE A 8 22.34 1.90 -6.87
C PHE A 8 21.65 3.26 -6.71
N THR A 9 21.52 4.07 -7.77
CA THR A 9 20.93 5.43 -7.69
C THR A 9 19.55 5.53 -8.38
N ARG A 10 18.89 4.40 -8.70
CA ARG A 10 17.78 4.36 -9.66
C ARG A 10 16.60 3.46 -9.29
N ILE A 11 16.50 3.01 -8.04
CA ILE A 11 15.37 2.19 -7.61
C ILE A 11 14.19 3.14 -7.35
N GLY A 12 13.44 3.47 -8.40
CA GLY A 12 12.22 4.28 -8.29
C GLY A 12 11.17 3.64 -7.38
N THR A 13 10.00 4.25 -7.25
CA THR A 13 8.87 3.69 -6.48
C THR A 13 8.34 2.37 -7.06
N ARG A 14 8.58 2.11 -8.35
CA ARG A 14 8.02 0.98 -9.09
C ARG A 14 8.46 -0.40 -8.57
N PRO A 15 9.77 -0.72 -8.40
CA PRO A 15 10.16 -2.00 -7.81
C PRO A 15 9.54 -2.24 -6.44
N VAL A 16 9.41 -1.20 -5.60
CA VAL A 16 8.81 -1.30 -4.27
C VAL A 16 7.32 -1.66 -4.34
N ILE A 17 6.56 -0.99 -5.22
CA ILE A 17 5.12 -1.31 -5.42
C ILE A 17 4.96 -2.73 -5.94
N VAL A 18 5.79 -3.15 -6.91
CA VAL A 18 5.68 -4.48 -7.52
C VAL A 18 6.06 -5.58 -6.53
N THR A 19 7.19 -5.47 -5.85
CA THR A 19 7.62 -6.48 -4.86
C THR A 19 6.68 -6.50 -3.66
N GLY A 20 6.18 -5.35 -3.22
CA GLY A 20 5.18 -5.24 -2.17
C GLY A 20 3.85 -5.91 -2.55
N ALA A 21 3.35 -5.66 -3.77
CA ALA A 21 2.12 -6.28 -4.25
C ALA A 21 2.26 -7.80 -4.44
N LEU A 22 3.41 -8.27 -4.92
CA LEU A 22 3.72 -9.70 -5.01
C LEU A 22 3.82 -10.35 -3.63
N ALA A 23 4.50 -9.70 -2.67
CA ALA A 23 4.58 -10.20 -1.29
C ALA A 23 3.18 -10.26 -0.66
N ALA A 24 2.37 -9.20 -0.83
CA ALA A 24 0.99 -9.19 -0.35
C ALA A 24 0.16 -10.31 -0.99
N ALA A 25 0.28 -10.53 -2.30
CA ALA A 25 -0.40 -11.60 -3.00
C ALA A 25 -0.01 -12.98 -2.47
N VAL A 26 1.28 -13.21 -2.18
CA VAL A 26 1.77 -14.46 -1.58
C VAL A 26 1.20 -14.65 -0.16
N GLY A 27 1.19 -13.60 0.66
CA GLY A 27 0.58 -13.64 2.00
C GLY A 27 -0.91 -13.98 1.95
N VAL A 28 -1.68 -13.27 1.13
CA VAL A 28 -3.12 -13.53 0.94
C VAL A 28 -3.37 -14.91 0.36
N TYR A 29 -2.56 -15.36 -0.60
CA TYR A 29 -2.65 -16.70 -1.17
C TYR A 29 -2.41 -17.79 -0.12
N TYR A 30 -1.41 -17.58 0.75
CA TYR A 30 -1.14 -18.48 1.86
C TYR A 30 -2.35 -18.55 2.80
N LEU A 31 -2.92 -17.39 3.19
CA LEU A 31 -4.14 -17.32 4.00
C LEU A 31 -5.33 -18.04 3.35
N SER A 32 -5.43 -18.00 2.01
CA SER A 32 -6.52 -18.67 1.27
C SER A 32 -6.48 -20.20 1.33
N ARG A 33 -5.37 -20.79 1.77
CA ARG A 33 -5.18 -22.24 1.90
C ARG A 33 -5.28 -22.75 3.33
N ILE A 34 -5.54 -21.87 4.29
CA ILE A 34 -5.59 -22.26 5.71
C ILE A 34 -6.80 -23.19 5.93
N PRO A 35 -6.58 -24.38 6.53
CA PRO A 35 -7.65 -25.30 6.90
C PRO A 35 -8.42 -24.77 8.13
N ALA A 36 -9.68 -25.21 8.28
CA ALA A 36 -10.53 -24.77 9.38
C ALA A 36 -9.97 -25.13 10.77
N ASP A 37 -9.16 -26.18 10.85
CA ASP A 37 -8.54 -26.68 12.09
C ASP A 37 -7.10 -26.17 12.31
N GLY A 38 -6.70 -25.11 11.59
CA GLY A 38 -5.36 -24.54 11.66
C GLY A 38 -5.05 -23.83 12.98
N SER A 39 -3.77 -23.76 13.32
CA SER A 39 -3.27 -23.06 14.51
C SER A 39 -2.89 -21.61 14.20
N TYR A 40 -3.33 -20.67 15.04
CA TYR A 40 -3.06 -19.25 14.84
C TYR A 40 -1.57 -18.90 14.61
N PRO A 41 -0.61 -19.34 15.46
CA PRO A 41 0.78 -18.93 15.32
C PRO A 41 1.49 -19.56 14.11
N ALA A 42 1.11 -20.77 13.69
CA ALA A 42 1.80 -21.44 12.58
C ALA A 42 1.14 -21.18 11.22
N ASP A 43 -0.19 -21.05 11.18
CA ASP A 43 -0.94 -20.99 9.93
C ASP A 43 -1.42 -19.57 9.58
N LEU A 44 -1.84 -18.76 10.55
CA LEU A 44 -2.33 -17.40 10.27
C LEU A 44 -1.23 -16.34 10.34
N LEU A 45 -0.43 -16.38 11.40
CA LEU A 45 0.55 -15.34 11.71
C LEU A 45 1.55 -15.09 10.57
N PRO A 46 2.15 -16.11 9.92
CA PRO A 46 3.11 -15.87 8.85
C PRO A 46 2.47 -15.20 7.64
N GLY A 47 1.25 -15.63 7.26
CA GLY A 47 0.49 -15.05 6.16
C GLY A 47 0.13 -13.58 6.42
N LEU A 48 -0.32 -13.27 7.64
CA LEU A 48 -0.64 -11.91 8.07
C LEU A 48 0.59 -10.99 8.05
N LEU A 49 1.74 -11.47 8.55
CA LEU A 49 2.98 -10.71 8.55
C LEU A 49 3.44 -10.39 7.11
N VAL A 50 3.50 -11.40 6.25
CA VAL A 50 3.91 -11.22 4.84
C VAL A 50 2.93 -10.30 4.11
N MET A 51 1.62 -10.49 4.31
CA MET A 51 0.60 -9.63 3.74
C MET A 51 0.79 -8.17 4.18
N SER A 52 0.94 -7.93 5.49
CA SER A 52 1.02 -6.59 6.05
C SER A 52 2.28 -5.86 5.63
N LEU A 53 3.42 -6.57 5.59
CA LEU A 53 4.69 -6.03 5.08
C LEU A 53 4.57 -5.64 3.60
N GLY A 54 3.97 -6.51 2.78
CA GLY A 54 3.75 -6.23 1.37
C GLY A 54 2.84 -5.02 1.15
N LEU A 55 1.72 -4.96 1.88
CA LEU A 55 0.76 -3.87 1.77
C LEU A 55 1.33 -2.52 2.24
N GLY A 56 2.14 -2.52 3.30
CA GLY A 56 2.86 -1.34 3.76
C GLY A 56 3.84 -0.80 2.72
N ALA A 57 4.60 -1.69 2.06
CA ALA A 57 5.50 -1.30 0.98
C ALA A 57 4.75 -0.70 -0.21
N VAL A 58 3.61 -1.29 -0.61
CA VAL A 58 2.73 -0.72 -1.64
C VAL A 58 2.23 0.65 -1.24
N PHE A 59 1.75 0.81 -0.01
CA PHE A 59 1.20 2.08 0.49
C PHE A 59 2.24 3.21 0.42
N VAL A 60 3.46 2.96 0.90
CA VAL A 60 4.56 3.92 0.80
C VAL A 60 4.89 4.22 -0.66
N GLY A 61 5.06 3.19 -1.48
CA GLY A 61 5.41 3.36 -2.89
C GLY A 61 4.37 4.16 -3.69
N VAL A 62 3.08 3.89 -3.48
CA VAL A 62 1.96 4.60 -4.12
C VAL A 62 1.89 6.03 -3.63
N THR A 63 2.02 6.28 -2.33
CA THR A 63 1.96 7.64 -1.76
C THR A 63 3.13 8.49 -2.27
N THR A 64 4.35 7.94 -2.29
CA THR A 64 5.51 8.62 -2.86
C THR A 64 5.34 8.86 -4.35
N ALA A 65 4.78 7.91 -5.11
CA ALA A 65 4.54 8.08 -6.54
C ALA A 65 3.45 9.11 -6.84
N ALA A 66 2.40 9.18 -6.02
CA ALA A 66 1.28 10.11 -6.19
C ALA A 66 1.67 11.56 -5.90
N ASN A 67 2.65 11.78 -5.01
CA ASN A 67 3.17 13.11 -4.68
C ASN A 67 4.39 13.51 -5.52
N ALA A 68 5.00 12.57 -6.24
CA ALA A 68 6.08 12.88 -7.16
C ALA A 68 5.55 13.81 -8.27
N ASP A 69 6.22 14.95 -8.48
CA ASP A 69 5.86 15.97 -9.48
C ASP A 69 4.61 16.82 -9.16
N VAL A 70 4.10 16.81 -7.92
CA VAL A 70 2.99 17.69 -7.51
C VAL A 70 3.52 19.06 -7.04
N PRO A 71 3.13 20.18 -7.68
CA PRO A 71 3.46 21.52 -7.19
C PRO A 71 2.92 21.79 -5.78
N PRO A 72 3.61 22.57 -4.93
CA PRO A 72 3.18 22.83 -3.55
C PRO A 72 1.76 23.41 -3.45
N ASP A 73 1.36 24.24 -4.41
CA ASP A 73 0.02 24.84 -4.53
C ASP A 73 -1.09 23.82 -4.85
N LYS A 74 -0.71 22.62 -5.33
CA LYS A 74 -1.64 21.53 -5.71
C LYS A 74 -1.55 20.32 -4.79
N ALA A 75 -0.67 20.33 -3.78
CA ALA A 75 -0.48 19.22 -2.86
C ALA A 75 -1.79 18.79 -2.15
N GLY A 76 -2.61 19.75 -1.74
CA GLY A 76 -3.92 19.48 -1.12
C GLY A 76 -4.91 18.81 -2.06
N LEU A 77 -4.92 19.19 -3.35
CA LEU A 77 -5.77 18.57 -4.37
C LEU A 77 -5.31 17.14 -4.67
N ALA A 78 -4.00 16.91 -4.81
CA ALA A 78 -3.44 15.58 -5.03
C ALA A 78 -3.71 14.64 -3.86
N ALA A 79 -3.50 15.09 -2.62
CA ALA A 79 -3.79 14.33 -1.41
C ALA A 79 -5.30 14.04 -1.28
N GLY A 80 -6.16 15.01 -1.60
CA GLY A 80 -7.61 14.83 -1.63
C GLY A 80 -8.03 13.75 -2.63
N LEU A 81 -7.51 13.81 -3.86
CA LEU A 81 -7.77 12.79 -4.90
C LEU A 81 -7.26 11.41 -4.48
N LEU A 82 -6.09 11.33 -3.85
CA LEU A 82 -5.54 10.05 -3.37
C LEU A 82 -6.44 9.45 -2.29
N ASN A 83 -6.86 10.24 -1.31
CA ASN A 83 -7.71 9.78 -0.22
C ASN A 83 -9.11 9.36 -0.71
N THR A 84 -9.75 10.14 -1.59
CA THR A 84 -11.06 9.76 -2.14
C THR A 84 -10.97 8.51 -3.00
N SER A 85 -9.94 8.40 -3.85
CA SER A 85 -9.68 7.19 -4.65
C SER A 85 -9.43 5.96 -3.77
N ALA A 86 -8.68 6.13 -2.68
CA ALA A 86 -8.42 5.05 -1.72
C ALA A 86 -9.69 4.60 -0.99
N GLN A 87 -10.52 5.55 -0.52
CA GLN A 87 -11.80 5.23 0.13
C GLN A 87 -12.78 4.56 -0.82
N LEU A 88 -12.90 5.06 -2.05
CA LEU A 88 -13.71 4.42 -3.09
C LEU A 88 -13.20 3.02 -3.42
N GLY A 89 -11.88 2.86 -3.56
CA GLY A 89 -11.26 1.55 -3.80
C GLY A 89 -11.50 0.57 -2.66
N ALA A 90 -11.39 1.03 -1.40
CA ALA A 90 -11.67 0.21 -0.22
C ALA A 90 -13.13 -0.25 -0.16
N ALA A 91 -14.08 0.67 -0.42
CA ALA A 91 -15.51 0.34 -0.45
C ALA A 91 -15.85 -0.65 -1.57
N LEU A 92 -15.35 -0.42 -2.79
CA LEU A 92 -15.55 -1.31 -3.93
C LEU A 92 -14.90 -2.68 -3.72
N GLY A 93 -13.67 -2.71 -3.21
CA GLY A 93 -12.96 -3.95 -2.89
C GLY A 93 -13.73 -4.78 -1.87
N LEU A 94 -14.14 -4.16 -0.75
CA LEU A 94 -14.93 -4.84 0.27
C LEU A 94 -16.24 -5.39 -0.30
N ALA A 95 -16.98 -4.60 -1.08
CA ALA A 95 -18.24 -5.01 -1.68
C ALA A 95 -18.06 -6.22 -2.62
N VAL A 96 -17.07 -6.18 -3.51
CA VAL A 96 -16.80 -7.26 -4.47
C VAL A 96 -16.36 -8.53 -3.75
N PHE A 97 -15.40 -8.44 -2.82
CA PHE A 97 -14.89 -9.63 -2.14
C PHE A 97 -15.92 -10.22 -1.16
N SER A 98 -16.72 -9.39 -0.51
CA SER A 98 -17.85 -9.85 0.31
C SER A 98 -18.89 -10.58 -0.54
N ALA A 99 -19.28 -10.01 -1.69
CA ALA A 99 -20.20 -10.68 -2.61
C ALA A 99 -19.68 -12.03 -3.11
N ILE A 100 -18.37 -12.14 -3.41
CA ILE A 100 -17.74 -13.41 -3.80
C ILE A 100 -17.80 -14.44 -2.66
N ALA A 101 -17.51 -14.02 -1.42
CA ALA A 101 -17.57 -14.89 -0.25
C ALA A 101 -19.00 -15.39 0.01
N THR A 102 -19.97 -14.47 0.01
CA THR A 102 -21.40 -14.77 0.24
C THR A 102 -21.94 -15.68 -0.85
N ALA A 103 -21.72 -15.36 -2.13
CA ALA A 103 -22.21 -16.17 -3.24
C ALA A 103 -21.69 -17.62 -3.18
N ARG A 104 -20.42 -17.82 -2.79
CA ARG A 104 -19.86 -19.16 -2.64
C ARG A 104 -20.42 -19.90 -1.42
N THR A 105 -20.58 -19.20 -0.31
CA THR A 105 -21.19 -19.75 0.91
C THR A 105 -22.62 -20.23 0.63
N ASP A 106 -23.47 -19.34 0.09
CA ASP A 106 -24.89 -19.63 -0.18
C ASP A 106 -25.07 -20.79 -1.15
N HIS A 107 -24.23 -20.87 -2.18
CA HIS A 107 -24.24 -21.98 -3.12
C HIS A 107 -23.96 -23.34 -2.44
N LEU A 108 -23.03 -23.38 -1.48
CA LEU A 108 -22.70 -24.62 -0.77
C LEU A 108 -23.77 -24.99 0.27
N LEU A 109 -24.37 -24.01 0.92
CA LEU A 109 -25.50 -24.21 1.83
C LEU A 109 -26.73 -24.75 1.10
N GLY A 110 -27.05 -24.20 -0.07
CA GLY A 110 -28.13 -24.71 -0.93
C GLY A 110 -27.89 -26.15 -1.40
N GLY A 111 -26.62 -26.59 -1.46
CA GLY A 111 -26.22 -27.96 -1.76
C GLY A 111 -26.15 -28.90 -0.55
N GLY A 112 -26.55 -28.46 0.65
CA GLY A 112 -26.56 -29.28 1.86
C GLY A 112 -25.21 -29.39 2.58
N SER A 113 -24.23 -28.56 2.24
CA SER A 113 -22.96 -28.51 2.99
C SER A 113 -23.16 -27.95 4.40
N GLY A 114 -22.36 -28.41 5.36
CA GLY A 114 -22.37 -27.85 6.72
C GLY A 114 -21.96 -26.37 6.76
N GLN A 115 -22.56 -25.60 7.67
CA GLN A 115 -22.38 -24.14 7.80
C GLN A 115 -20.90 -23.73 7.88
N THR A 116 -20.13 -24.35 8.76
CA THR A 116 -18.71 -24.03 8.95
C THR A 116 -17.90 -24.27 7.66
N ALA A 117 -18.10 -25.40 6.99
CA ALA A 117 -17.40 -25.73 5.76
C ALA A 117 -17.75 -24.77 4.60
N ALA A 118 -19.03 -24.39 4.49
CA ALA A 118 -19.49 -23.44 3.49
C ALA A 118 -18.85 -22.05 3.68
N LEU A 119 -18.83 -21.55 4.93
CA LEU A 119 -18.22 -20.27 5.28
C LEU A 119 -16.72 -20.27 5.00
N THR A 120 -15.99 -21.30 5.45
CA THR A 120 -14.55 -21.44 5.18
C THR A 120 -14.27 -21.41 3.68
N ALA A 121 -15.01 -22.18 2.88
CA ALA A 121 -14.85 -22.20 1.43
C ALA A 121 -15.19 -20.85 0.77
N GLY A 122 -16.16 -20.10 1.31
CA GLY A 122 -16.48 -18.74 0.90
C GLY A 122 -15.31 -17.78 1.12
N TYR A 123 -14.75 -17.76 2.33
CA TYR A 123 -13.59 -16.93 2.65
C TYR A 123 -12.35 -17.30 1.82
N GLN A 124 -12.06 -18.59 1.66
CA GLN A 124 -10.95 -19.05 0.81
C GLN A 124 -11.13 -18.57 -0.63
N ARG A 125 -12.35 -18.60 -1.17
CA ARG A 125 -12.64 -18.11 -2.53
C ARG A 125 -12.44 -16.60 -2.65
N ALA A 126 -12.87 -15.82 -1.68
CA ALA A 126 -12.67 -14.38 -1.66
C ALA A 126 -11.18 -14.00 -1.50
N LEU A 127 -10.44 -14.70 -0.64
CA LEU A 127 -8.99 -14.51 -0.48
C LEU A 127 -8.24 -14.85 -1.78
N LEU A 128 -8.60 -15.92 -2.49
CA LEU A 128 -8.05 -16.22 -3.81
C LEU A 128 -8.32 -15.12 -4.83
N ALA A 129 -9.55 -14.58 -4.85
CA ALA A 129 -9.88 -13.45 -5.72
C ALA A 129 -9.07 -12.20 -5.37
N CYS A 130 -8.86 -11.92 -4.09
CA CYS A 130 -8.01 -10.83 -3.61
C CYS A 130 -6.54 -11.03 -4.02
N ALA A 131 -5.99 -12.24 -3.90
CA ALA A 131 -4.65 -12.56 -4.37
C ALA A 131 -4.51 -12.33 -5.89
N ALA A 132 -5.49 -12.77 -6.69
CA ALA A 132 -5.51 -12.52 -8.13
C ALA A 132 -5.60 -11.02 -8.46
N PHE A 133 -6.38 -10.26 -7.70
CA PHE A 133 -6.47 -8.81 -7.84
C PHE A 133 -5.13 -8.12 -7.53
N LEU A 134 -4.42 -8.53 -6.48
CA LEU A 134 -3.08 -8.02 -6.16
C LEU A 134 -2.05 -8.35 -7.25
N LEU A 135 -2.13 -9.55 -7.85
CA LEU A 135 -1.30 -9.90 -9.00
C LEU A 135 -1.61 -9.02 -10.22
N ALA A 136 -2.90 -8.78 -10.50
CA ALA A 136 -3.29 -7.86 -11.56
C ALA A 136 -2.79 -6.44 -11.30
N ALA A 137 -2.87 -5.95 -10.06
CA ALA A 137 -2.31 -4.67 -9.65
C ALA A 137 -0.79 -4.61 -9.84
N ALA A 138 -0.06 -5.69 -9.52
CA ALA A 138 1.39 -5.79 -9.78
C ALA A 138 1.71 -5.72 -11.29
N VAL A 139 0.91 -6.39 -12.13
CA VAL A 139 1.05 -6.32 -13.60
C VAL A 139 0.75 -4.91 -14.10
N ILE A 140 -0.28 -4.24 -13.58
CA ILE A 140 -0.61 -2.85 -13.93
C ILE A 140 0.53 -1.92 -13.52
N ALA A 141 1.07 -2.06 -12.31
CA ALA A 141 2.23 -1.29 -11.85
C ALA A 141 3.51 -1.55 -12.68
N LEU A 142 3.65 -2.77 -13.24
CA LEU A 142 4.69 -3.07 -14.21
C LEU A 142 4.42 -2.40 -15.57
N ARG A 143 3.18 -2.15 -15.97
CA ARG A 143 2.85 -1.53 -17.27
C ARG A 143 2.75 -0.01 -17.22
N ALA A 144 2.40 0.56 -16.07
CA ALA A 144 2.37 2.00 -15.86
C ALA A 144 3.79 2.58 -15.95
N THR A 145 4.05 3.37 -17.00
CA THR A 145 5.35 3.97 -17.29
C THR A 145 5.60 5.23 -16.46
N HIS A 146 6.74 5.27 -15.74
CA HIS A 146 7.54 6.46 -15.43
C HIS A 146 6.89 7.63 -14.64
N THR A 147 6.74 7.48 -13.33
CA THR A 147 6.80 8.63 -12.41
C THR A 147 8.12 8.55 -11.64
N ARG A 148 9.10 9.37 -12.03
CA ARG A 148 10.35 9.50 -11.28
C ARG A 148 10.02 10.18 -9.95
N ALA A 149 10.06 9.45 -8.85
CA ALA A 149 10.26 10.09 -7.56
C ALA A 149 11.71 10.61 -7.55
N THR A 150 11.88 11.92 -7.67
CA THR A 150 13.14 12.56 -7.27
C THR A 150 13.31 12.26 -5.78
N PRO A 151 14.47 11.70 -5.34
CA PRO A 151 14.71 11.49 -3.92
C PRO A 151 14.41 12.78 -3.16
N PRO A 152 13.76 12.73 -1.99
CA PRO A 152 13.47 13.94 -1.21
C PRO A 152 14.77 14.72 -1.10
N GLY A 153 14.79 15.87 -1.78
CA GLY A 153 15.88 16.81 -1.64
C GLY A 153 16.01 17.06 -0.15
N THR A 154 17.24 16.93 0.34
CA THR A 154 17.69 17.61 1.53
C THR A 154 17.18 19.04 1.43
N THR A 155 16.04 19.35 2.02
CA THR A 155 15.74 20.72 2.42
C THR A 155 16.89 21.04 3.37
N PRO A 156 17.81 21.96 3.01
CA PRO A 156 18.77 22.45 3.98
C PRO A 156 17.96 22.88 5.21
N PRO A 157 18.40 22.59 6.45
CA PRO A 157 17.70 23.10 7.62
C PRO A 157 17.41 24.57 7.37
N GLU A 158 16.12 24.91 7.41
CA GLU A 158 15.66 26.29 7.38
C GLU A 158 16.59 27.05 8.32
N PRO A 159 17.38 28.03 7.82
CA PRO A 159 18.29 28.74 8.69
C PRO A 159 17.43 29.26 9.82
N ALA A 160 17.73 28.76 11.03
CA ALA A 160 17.06 29.18 12.24
C ALA A 160 16.95 30.69 12.14
N GLN A 161 15.72 31.20 12.16
CA GLN A 161 15.48 32.63 12.30
C GLN A 161 16.34 33.06 13.48
N GLU A 162 17.48 33.70 13.19
CA GLU A 162 18.25 34.42 14.19
C GLU A 162 17.24 35.38 14.82
N PRO A 163 16.95 35.25 16.12
CA PRO A 163 16.19 36.27 16.81
C PRO A 163 16.96 37.56 16.58
N GLY A 164 16.36 38.48 15.83
CA GLY A 164 16.97 39.75 15.51
C GLY A 164 17.42 40.44 16.79
N ASP A 165 18.74 40.46 16.99
CA ASP A 165 19.41 41.51 17.73
C ASP A 165 19.09 42.83 17.01
N GLU A 166 18.11 43.60 17.52
CA GLU A 166 18.09 45.07 17.44
C GLU A 166 16.84 45.69 18.12
N HIS A 167 16.89 45.87 19.45
CA HIS A 167 16.44 47.14 20.05
C HIS A 167 17.06 47.44 21.43
N THR A 168 18.38 47.26 21.54
CA THR A 168 19.18 48.02 22.50
C THR A 168 19.92 49.09 21.72
N ALA A 169 19.36 50.30 21.62
CA ALA A 169 20.07 51.58 21.47
C ALA A 169 19.18 52.66 20.82
N ARG A 170 18.27 53.25 21.58
CA ARG A 170 17.94 54.69 21.47
C ARG A 170 17.49 55.24 22.82
N GLN A 171 18.47 55.61 23.65
CA GLN A 171 18.26 56.63 24.66
C GLN A 171 19.48 57.57 24.67
N PRO A 172 19.42 58.72 23.97
CA PRO A 172 20.40 59.77 24.15
C PRO A 172 20.08 60.59 25.40
N ALA A 173 21.13 60.95 26.12
CA ALA A 173 21.12 61.91 27.22
C ALA A 173 20.70 63.31 26.75
N GLY A 174 19.93 64.00 27.59
CA GLY A 174 19.52 65.39 27.46
C GLY A 174 18.72 65.81 28.68
#